data_AF-A0A4R6WHA1-F1
#
_entry.id   AF-A0A4R6WHA1-F1
#
_cell.length_a   1.000
_cell.length_b   1.000
_cell.length_c   1.000
_cell.angle_alpha   90.00
_cell.angle_beta   90.00
_cell.angle_gamma   90.00
#
_symmetry.space_group_name_H-M   'P 1'
#
loop_
_entity.id
_entity.type
_entity.pdbx_description
1 polymer ?
#
loop_
_entity_poly.entity_id
_entity_poly.type
_entity_poly.pdbx_seq_one_letter_code
_entity_poly.pdbx_strand_id
1 'polypeptide(L)'
;MAVDKKSFILYSDLITVVEKLIVKDRVNGTNNAGELFYHLLKYVNDQDPSTDNFIVEMAFEPIKQQLKRDLKKYETIREKRAEAGKKSAELRAQQAQQMSTSVDFVEPNPTSVNTCQQSSTNPTDNVNDNVSVNGNDTVNVNDINSLLGAVAPKTDKTGSKKKFGKPEFKSVLLQMGVLEQHADDWMKVRVAKRATFTESAINLLINECEKNNFSVADAVRICAEHSWQGFKYSWVQNVNNNGKTAITANQSRQQRIDEVSEFRVDNQQSIAERLQKHISGSQ
;
A
#
# COMPACT_ATOMS: atom_id res chain seq x y z
N MET A 1 -7.82 -16.72 -25.54
CA MET A 1 -7.20 -16.70 -24.20
C MET A 1 -5.70 -16.74 -24.36
N ALA A 2 -4.94 -16.45 -23.30
CA ALA A 2 -3.49 -16.48 -23.36
C ALA A 2 -2.99 -17.92 -23.28
N VAL A 3 -1.92 -18.24 -24.03
CA VAL A 3 -1.30 -19.57 -24.03
C VAL A 3 -0.94 -19.99 -22.59
N ASP A 4 -1.33 -21.22 -22.23
CA ASP A 4 -1.15 -21.85 -20.91
C ASP A 4 -1.88 -21.21 -19.71
N LYS A 5 -2.80 -20.27 -19.95
CA LYS A 5 -3.61 -19.67 -18.88
C LYS A 5 -4.77 -20.60 -18.48
N LYS A 6 -4.57 -21.40 -17.43
CA LYS A 6 -5.54 -22.41 -16.92
C LYS A 6 -6.71 -21.85 -16.09
N SER A 7 -6.71 -20.55 -15.78
CA SER A 7 -7.75 -19.95 -14.94
C SER A 7 -8.17 -18.58 -15.45
N PHE A 8 -9.39 -18.17 -15.09
CA PHE A 8 -9.91 -16.83 -15.35
C PHE A 8 -10.67 -16.32 -14.13
N ILE A 9 -10.90 -15.01 -14.11
CA ILE A 9 -11.67 -14.35 -13.05
C ILE A 9 -13.05 -14.05 -13.62
N LEU A 10 -14.08 -14.45 -12.89
CA LEU A 10 -15.46 -14.08 -13.16
C LEU A 10 -15.92 -13.13 -12.06
N TYR A 11 -16.52 -12.01 -12.46
CA TYR A 11 -16.92 -10.97 -11.52
C TYR A 11 -18.27 -11.31 -10.87
N SER A 12 -18.41 -10.96 -9.58
CA SER A 12 -19.57 -11.29 -8.78
C SER A 12 -20.83 -10.49 -9.14
N ASP A 13 -20.67 -9.32 -9.75
CA ASP A 13 -21.74 -8.44 -10.22
C ASP A 13 -22.63 -9.09 -11.30
N LEU A 14 -22.09 -10.09 -12.01
CA LEU A 14 -22.79 -10.88 -13.01
C LEU A 14 -24.02 -11.62 -12.43
N ILE A 15 -24.11 -11.79 -11.11
CA ILE A 15 -25.25 -12.42 -10.42
C ILE A 15 -26.58 -11.81 -10.86
N THR A 16 -26.64 -10.48 -11.01
CA THR A 16 -27.89 -9.78 -11.36
C THR A 16 -28.38 -10.10 -12.77
N VAL A 17 -27.46 -10.36 -13.71
CA VAL A 17 -27.79 -10.76 -15.09
C VAL A 17 -28.24 -12.21 -15.10
N VAL A 18 -27.49 -13.08 -14.43
CA VAL A 18 -27.78 -14.52 -14.37
C VAL A 18 -29.11 -14.79 -13.68
N GLU A 19 -29.43 -14.10 -12.58
CA GLU A 19 -30.73 -14.22 -11.91
C GLU A 19 -31.90 -13.85 -12.83
N LYS A 20 -31.78 -12.74 -13.58
CA LYS A 20 -32.81 -12.33 -14.55
C LYS A 20 -33.00 -13.36 -15.66
N LEU A 21 -31.93 -13.97 -16.14
CA LEU A 21 -32.01 -15.05 -17.13
C LEU A 21 -32.70 -16.28 -16.55
N ILE A 22 -32.33 -16.72 -15.35
CA ILE A 22 -32.94 -17.88 -14.68
C ILE A 22 -34.44 -17.67 -14.46
N VAL A 23 -34.86 -16.49 -14.02
CA VAL A 23 -36.28 -16.18 -13.82
C VAL A 23 -37.05 -16.26 -15.14
N LYS A 24 -36.49 -15.70 -16.22
CA LYS A 24 -37.12 -15.79 -17.55
C LYS A 24 -37.12 -17.20 -18.11
N ASP A 25 -36.06 -17.96 -17.89
CA ASP A 25 -35.95 -19.36 -18.31
C ASP A 25 -37.03 -20.24 -17.69
N ARG A 26 -37.33 -20.03 -16.40
CA ARG A 26 -38.42 -20.75 -15.70
C ARG A 26 -39.80 -20.42 -16.26
N VAL A 27 -40.02 -19.17 -16.70
CA VAL A 27 -41.32 -18.74 -17.25
C VAL A 27 -41.51 -19.22 -18.69
N ASN A 28 -40.46 -19.13 -19.50
CA ASN A 28 -40.53 -19.42 -20.94
C ASN A 28 -40.17 -20.87 -21.30
N GLY A 29 -39.69 -21.67 -20.33
CA GLY A 29 -39.20 -23.02 -20.57
C GLY A 29 -37.91 -23.07 -21.39
N THR A 30 -37.10 -22.00 -21.35
CA THR A 30 -35.81 -21.88 -22.07
C THR A 30 -34.62 -22.21 -21.16
N ASN A 31 -33.40 -22.22 -21.71
CA ASN A 31 -32.16 -22.48 -20.96
C ASN A 31 -31.04 -21.47 -21.30
N ASN A 32 -31.39 -20.18 -21.38
CA ASN A 32 -30.45 -19.13 -21.77
C ASN A 32 -29.30 -18.99 -20.77
N ALA A 33 -29.57 -19.15 -19.47
CA ALA A 33 -28.53 -19.07 -18.43
C ALA A 33 -27.50 -20.21 -18.57
N GLY A 34 -27.96 -21.43 -18.86
CA GLY A 34 -27.08 -22.58 -19.09
C GLY A 34 -26.28 -22.44 -20.39
N GLU A 35 -26.93 -21.98 -21.46
CA GLU A 35 -26.26 -21.69 -22.74
C GLU A 35 -25.20 -20.60 -22.60
N LEU A 36 -25.48 -19.52 -21.85
CA LEU A 36 -24.50 -18.47 -21.55
C LEU A 36 -23.28 -19.02 -20.82
N PHE A 37 -23.49 -19.88 -19.81
CA PHE A 37 -22.38 -20.48 -19.07
C PHE A 37 -21.54 -21.41 -19.95
N TYR A 38 -22.20 -22.22 -20.80
CA TYR A 38 -21.52 -23.08 -21.74
C TYR A 38 -20.72 -22.30 -22.80
N HIS A 39 -21.31 -21.22 -23.34
CA HIS A 39 -20.66 -20.31 -24.28
C HIS A 39 -19.44 -19.63 -23.65
N LEU A 40 -19.56 -19.17 -22.40
CA LEU A 40 -18.44 -18.65 -21.62
C LEU A 40 -17.30 -19.66 -21.50
N LEU A 41 -17.62 -20.92 -21.11
CA LEU A 41 -16.61 -21.96 -20.97
C LEU A 41 -15.94 -22.31 -22.29
N LYS A 42 -16.66 -22.33 -23.41
CA LYS A 42 -16.05 -22.50 -24.74
C LYS A 42 -15.09 -21.37 -25.07
N TYR A 43 -15.48 -20.12 -24.82
CA TYR A 43 -14.66 -18.96 -25.13
C TYR A 43 -13.36 -18.94 -24.33
N VAL A 44 -13.40 -19.30 -23.03
CA VAL A 44 -12.19 -19.35 -22.20
C VAL A 44 -11.29 -20.56 -22.50
N ASN A 45 -11.80 -21.56 -23.23
CA ASN A 45 -11.05 -22.72 -23.70
C ASN A 45 -10.66 -22.60 -25.19
N ASP A 46 -10.67 -21.38 -25.75
CA ASP A 46 -10.24 -21.10 -27.12
C ASP A 46 -11.03 -21.84 -28.22
N GLN A 47 -12.28 -22.21 -27.95
CA GLN A 47 -13.16 -22.90 -28.89
C GLN A 47 -14.04 -21.95 -29.74
N ASP A 48 -13.64 -20.68 -29.86
CA ASP A 48 -14.32 -19.55 -30.55
C ASP A 48 -15.84 -19.77 -30.76
N PRO A 49 -16.64 -19.72 -29.68
CA PRO A 49 -18.03 -20.13 -29.74
C PRO A 49 -18.87 -19.12 -30.51
N SER A 50 -19.72 -19.62 -31.42
CA SER A 50 -20.86 -18.89 -31.98
C SER A 50 -22.16 -19.32 -31.29
N THR A 51 -23.15 -18.42 -31.24
CA THR A 51 -24.50 -18.71 -30.76
C THR A 51 -25.51 -18.01 -31.64
N ASP A 52 -26.63 -18.68 -31.94
CA ASP A 52 -27.76 -18.09 -32.66
C ASP A 52 -28.74 -17.38 -31.70
N ASN A 53 -28.55 -17.57 -30.39
CA ASN A 53 -29.41 -17.02 -29.36
C ASN A 53 -28.98 -15.59 -29.01
N PHE A 54 -29.74 -14.61 -29.53
CA PHE A 54 -29.49 -13.18 -29.33
C PHE A 54 -29.41 -12.76 -27.84
N ILE A 55 -30.18 -13.40 -26.96
CA ILE A 55 -30.17 -13.10 -25.52
C ILE A 55 -28.81 -13.49 -24.93
N VAL A 56 -28.31 -14.66 -25.31
CA VAL A 56 -27.01 -15.18 -24.86
C VAL A 56 -25.89 -14.31 -25.43
N GLU A 57 -25.96 -13.95 -26.72
CA GLU A 57 -24.98 -13.07 -27.36
C GLU A 57 -24.90 -11.70 -26.66
N MET A 58 -26.04 -11.06 -26.42
CA MET A 58 -26.12 -9.76 -25.75
C MET A 58 -25.58 -9.83 -24.31
N ALA A 59 -25.94 -10.88 -23.55
CA ALA A 59 -25.48 -11.05 -22.19
C ALA A 59 -23.97 -11.39 -22.12
N PHE A 60 -23.44 -12.06 -23.14
CA PHE A 60 -22.05 -12.46 -23.21
C PHE A 60 -21.11 -11.32 -23.60
N GLU A 61 -21.53 -10.38 -24.44
CA GLU A 61 -20.65 -9.31 -24.95
C GLU A 61 -19.97 -8.49 -23.83
N PRO A 62 -20.65 -8.04 -22.75
CA PRO A 62 -19.99 -7.40 -21.62
C PRO A 62 -18.93 -8.27 -20.93
N ILE A 63 -19.21 -9.57 -20.78
CA ILE A 63 -18.29 -10.55 -20.17
C ILE A 63 -17.07 -10.73 -21.07
N LYS A 64 -17.27 -10.85 -22.38
CA LYS A 64 -16.22 -10.95 -23.39
C LYS A 64 -15.28 -9.75 -23.33
N GLN A 65 -15.82 -8.53 -23.27
CA GLN A 65 -15.03 -7.31 -23.14
C GLN A 65 -14.24 -7.26 -21.84
N GLN A 66 -14.83 -7.74 -20.73
CA GLN A 66 -14.14 -7.85 -19.46
C GLN A 66 -12.94 -8.83 -19.53
N LEU A 67 -13.16 -10.03 -20.05
CA LEU A 67 -12.10 -11.04 -20.22
C LEU A 67 -10.95 -10.53 -21.10
N LYS A 68 -11.25 -9.78 -22.17
CA LYS A 68 -10.24 -9.13 -23.02
C LYS A 68 -9.38 -8.12 -22.24
N ARG A 69 -10.00 -7.27 -21.41
CA ARG A 69 -9.26 -6.32 -20.57
C ARG A 69 -8.36 -7.03 -19.57
N ASP A 70 -8.86 -8.09 -18.95
CA ASP A 70 -8.10 -8.86 -17.96
C ASP A 70 -6.92 -9.60 -18.60
N LEU A 71 -7.09 -10.08 -19.82
CA LEU A 71 -6.00 -10.70 -20.59
C LEU A 71 -4.88 -9.69 -20.87
N LYS A 72 -5.21 -8.49 -21.37
CA LYS A 72 -4.22 -7.42 -21.60
C LYS A 72 -3.49 -7.02 -20.31
N LYS A 73 -4.24 -6.90 -19.21
CA LYS A 73 -3.68 -6.59 -17.89
C LYS A 73 -2.74 -7.70 -17.41
N TYR A 74 -3.12 -8.96 -17.60
CA TYR A 74 -2.32 -10.13 -17.23
C TYR A 74 -0.99 -10.16 -18.00
N GLU A 75 -1.02 -9.98 -19.32
CA GLU A 75 0.19 -9.97 -20.17
C GLU A 75 1.16 -8.87 -19.74
N THR A 76 0.66 -7.65 -19.55
CA THR A 76 1.47 -6.51 -19.09
C THR A 76 2.14 -6.80 -17.73
N ILE A 77 1.41 -7.41 -16.79
CA ILE A 77 1.95 -7.76 -15.47
C ILE A 77 2.97 -8.91 -15.58
N ARG A 78 2.70 -9.90 -16.44
CA ARG A 78 3.58 -11.05 -16.66
C ARG A 78 4.94 -10.60 -17.20
N GLU A 79 4.94 -9.74 -18.20
CA GLU A 79 6.16 -9.17 -18.80
C GLU A 79 6.97 -8.38 -17.78
N LYS A 80 6.34 -7.44 -17.07
CA LYS A 80 7.02 -6.64 -16.02
C LYS A 80 7.65 -7.52 -14.93
N ARG A 81 6.96 -8.58 -14.51
CA ARG A 81 7.50 -9.52 -13.50
C ARG A 81 8.65 -10.34 -14.05
N ALA A 82 8.60 -10.77 -15.32
CA ALA A 82 9.69 -11.49 -15.96
C ALA A 82 10.94 -10.60 -16.09
N GLU A 83 10.78 -9.36 -16.54
CA GLU A 83 11.86 -8.38 -16.65
C GLU A 83 12.48 -8.06 -15.29
N ALA A 84 11.66 -7.79 -14.27
CA ALA A 84 12.15 -7.55 -12.91
C ALA A 84 12.91 -8.77 -12.34
N GLY A 85 12.43 -9.98 -12.63
CA GLY A 85 13.10 -11.23 -12.26
C GLY A 85 14.47 -11.37 -12.92
N LYS A 86 14.57 -11.08 -14.22
CA LYS A 86 15.82 -11.09 -14.98
C LYS A 86 16.82 -10.05 -14.46
N LYS A 87 16.39 -8.79 -14.29
CA LYS A 87 17.21 -7.71 -13.70
C LYS A 87 17.73 -8.10 -12.30
N SER A 88 16.87 -8.69 -11.47
CA SER A 88 17.26 -9.14 -10.12
C SER A 88 18.30 -10.27 -10.16
N ALA A 89 18.16 -11.22 -11.08
CA ALA A 89 19.12 -12.30 -11.25
C ALA A 89 20.49 -11.78 -11.73
N GLU A 90 20.51 -10.86 -12.69
CA GLU A 90 21.73 -10.21 -13.19
C GLU A 90 22.44 -9.43 -12.09
N LEU A 91 21.71 -8.65 -11.28
CA LEU A 91 22.29 -7.90 -10.16
C LEU A 91 22.96 -8.83 -9.14
N ARG A 92 22.33 -9.97 -8.81
CA ARG A 92 22.92 -10.98 -7.93
C ARG A 92 24.19 -11.59 -8.52
N ALA A 93 24.20 -11.85 -9.83
CA ALA A 93 25.37 -12.38 -10.51
C ALA A 93 26.55 -11.38 -10.51
N GLN A 94 26.27 -10.08 -10.76
CA GLN A 94 27.29 -9.03 -10.71
C GLN A 94 27.86 -8.84 -9.30
N GLN A 95 27.00 -8.84 -8.26
CA GLN A 95 27.44 -8.76 -6.88
C GLN A 95 28.32 -9.96 -6.48
N ALA A 96 27.96 -11.17 -6.93
CA ALA A 96 28.76 -12.37 -6.69
C ALA A 96 30.14 -12.30 -7.38
N GLN A 97 30.22 -11.74 -8.59
CA GLN A 97 31.49 -11.53 -9.30
C GLN A 97 32.37 -10.47 -8.62
N GLN A 98 31.77 -9.37 -8.14
CA GLN A 98 32.50 -8.31 -7.43
C GLN A 98 33.09 -8.81 -6.10
N MET A 99 32.40 -9.70 -5.38
CA MET A 99 32.94 -10.31 -4.16
C MET A 99 33.98 -11.41 -4.40
N SER A 100 34.22 -11.79 -5.66
CA SER A 100 35.21 -12.81 -6.05
C SER A 100 36.57 -12.21 -6.48
N THR A 101 36.76 -10.90 -6.41
CA THR A 101 38.04 -10.24 -6.77
C THR A 101 38.65 -9.57 -5.53
N SER A 102 39.82 -10.09 -5.14
CA SER A 102 40.71 -9.72 -4.03
C SER A 102 40.15 -9.85 -2.61
N VAL A 103 40.46 -10.99 -1.98
CA VAL A 103 40.92 -10.99 -0.59
C VAL A 103 42.07 -11.99 -0.47
N ASP A 104 43.26 -11.46 -0.22
CA ASP A 104 44.37 -12.22 0.35
C ASP A 104 43.90 -12.92 1.62
N PHE A 105 44.38 -14.14 1.80
CA PHE A 105 44.05 -15.04 2.90
C PHE A 105 44.32 -14.41 4.26
N VAL A 106 43.27 -14.19 5.05
CA VAL A 106 43.37 -13.93 6.50
C VAL A 106 42.41 -14.85 7.25
N GLU A 107 42.93 -15.51 8.29
CA GLU A 107 42.32 -16.57 9.10
C GLU A 107 40.96 -16.21 9.75
N PRO A 108 40.10 -17.22 10.05
CA PRO A 108 38.77 -16.99 10.58
C PRO A 108 38.74 -16.77 12.10
N ASN A 109 38.18 -15.63 12.53
CA ASN A 109 37.74 -15.41 13.91
C ASN A 109 36.19 -15.49 13.97
N PRO A 110 35.57 -16.12 14.99
CA PRO A 110 34.15 -16.48 14.96
C PRO A 110 33.28 -15.24 15.23
N THR A 111 32.59 -14.77 14.19
CA THR A 111 31.67 -13.62 14.27
C THR A 111 30.23 -14.11 14.36
N SER A 112 29.51 -13.60 15.35
CA SER A 112 28.12 -13.88 15.66
C SER A 112 27.19 -13.68 14.46
N VAL A 113 26.32 -14.67 14.24
CA VAL A 113 25.22 -14.69 13.28
C VAL A 113 24.31 -13.46 13.44
N ASN A 114 24.46 -12.49 12.54
CA ASN A 114 23.42 -11.49 12.28
C ASN A 114 22.40 -12.10 11.32
N THR A 115 21.20 -12.34 11.84
CA THR A 115 20.03 -12.73 11.04
C THR A 115 19.69 -11.57 10.10
N CYS A 116 19.84 -11.77 8.80
CA CYS A 116 19.46 -10.77 7.80
C CYS A 116 17.94 -10.60 7.81
N GLN A 117 17.47 -9.47 8.32
CA GLN A 117 16.08 -9.03 8.14
C GLN A 117 15.82 -8.82 6.64
N GLN A 118 14.80 -9.49 6.11
CA GLN A 118 14.26 -9.23 4.78
C GLN A 118 13.80 -7.78 4.69
N SER A 119 14.62 -6.94 4.06
CA SER A 119 14.23 -5.59 3.67
C SER A 119 13.49 -5.70 2.33
N SER A 120 12.21 -5.32 2.33
CA SER A 120 11.39 -5.16 1.12
C SER A 120 12.05 -4.15 0.19
N THR A 121 12.68 -4.62 -0.89
CA THR A 121 13.21 -3.76 -1.95
C THR A 121 12.06 -3.36 -2.88
N ASN A 122 11.55 -2.13 -2.70
CA ASN A 122 10.75 -1.46 -3.72
C ASN A 122 11.66 -1.18 -4.94
N PRO A 123 11.29 -1.57 -6.17
CA PRO A 123 12.02 -1.13 -7.34
C PRO A 123 11.66 0.33 -7.62
N THR A 124 12.67 1.20 -7.58
CA THR A 124 12.59 2.54 -8.13
C THR A 124 12.93 2.42 -9.62
N ASP A 125 11.94 2.20 -10.48
CA ASP A 125 12.08 2.41 -11.93
C ASP A 125 11.15 3.58 -12.29
N ASN A 126 11.77 4.75 -12.41
CA ASN A 126 11.17 5.98 -12.90
C ASN A 126 11.10 5.90 -14.44
N VAL A 127 9.91 5.67 -14.99
CA VAL A 127 9.64 5.94 -16.40
C VAL A 127 8.42 6.87 -16.46
N ASN A 128 8.71 8.11 -16.83
CA ASN A 128 7.76 9.18 -17.06
C ASN A 128 7.09 9.00 -18.42
N ASP A 129 5.90 8.39 -18.45
CA ASP A 129 4.97 8.48 -19.59
C ASP A 129 3.79 9.37 -19.18
N ASN A 130 3.93 10.66 -19.45
CA ASN A 130 2.84 11.62 -19.38
C ASN A 130 2.04 11.55 -20.68
N VAL A 131 1.07 10.64 -20.78
CA VAL A 131 0.02 10.74 -21.81
C VAL A 131 -1.10 11.61 -21.26
N SER A 132 -1.08 12.87 -21.66
CA SER A 132 -2.22 13.78 -21.53
C SER A 132 -3.31 13.33 -22.50
N VAL A 133 -4.38 12.74 -21.98
CA VAL A 133 -5.61 12.53 -22.76
C VAL A 133 -6.49 13.77 -22.52
N ASN A 134 -6.28 14.81 -23.32
CA ASN A 134 -7.25 15.89 -23.49
C ASN A 134 -8.41 15.34 -24.33
N GLY A 135 -9.45 14.83 -23.64
CA GLY A 135 -10.76 14.56 -24.22
C GLY A 135 -11.70 15.70 -23.88
N ASN A 136 -11.63 16.78 -24.65
CA ASN A 136 -12.55 17.91 -24.60
C ASN A 136 -13.75 17.60 -25.50
N ASP A 137 -14.70 16.80 -24.99
CA ASP A 137 -16.05 16.72 -25.55
C ASP A 137 -16.92 17.80 -24.90
N THR A 138 -17.03 18.93 -25.62
CA THR A 138 -17.92 20.03 -25.28
C THR A 138 -19.26 19.78 -25.98
N VAL A 139 -20.22 19.19 -25.28
CA VAL A 139 -21.63 19.26 -25.68
C VAL A 139 -22.19 20.61 -25.24
N ASN A 140 -22.29 21.52 -26.21
CA ASN A 140 -22.93 22.82 -26.08
C ASN A 140 -24.46 22.64 -26.05
N VAL A 141 -25.10 22.80 -24.89
CA VAL A 141 -26.56 22.85 -24.77
C VAL A 141 -26.98 24.26 -24.39
N ASN A 142 -26.83 25.11 -25.41
CA ASN A 142 -27.13 26.53 -25.56
C ASN A 142 -28.58 27.03 -25.66
N ASP A 143 -29.59 26.19 -25.86
CA ASP A 143 -30.90 26.70 -26.31
C ASP A 143 -32.04 26.01 -25.58
N ILE A 144 -32.67 26.76 -24.67
CA ILE A 144 -34.09 26.79 -24.26
C ILE A 144 -34.09 27.55 -22.92
N ASN A 145 -34.18 28.89 -22.97
CA ASN A 145 -34.81 29.70 -21.91
C ASN A 145 -34.83 31.19 -22.29
N SER A 146 -35.47 31.51 -23.42
CA SER A 146 -35.88 32.88 -23.73
C SER A 146 -37.40 32.96 -23.81
N LEU A 147 -38.09 32.98 -22.67
CA LEU A 147 -39.43 33.57 -22.56
C LEU A 147 -39.81 33.80 -21.10
N LEU A 148 -40.00 35.09 -20.78
CA LEU A 148 -40.68 35.72 -19.64
C LEU A 148 -39.75 36.61 -18.80
N GLY A 149 -39.89 37.91 -19.03
CA GLY A 149 -39.17 38.97 -18.35
C GLY A 149 -39.74 39.30 -16.97
N ALA A 150 -38.82 39.65 -16.06
CA ALA A 150 -39.05 40.59 -14.97
C ALA A 150 -37.70 41.21 -14.58
N VAL A 151 -37.70 42.52 -14.37
CA VAL A 151 -36.54 43.40 -14.26
C VAL A 151 -36.13 43.63 -12.80
N ALA A 152 -34.81 43.55 -12.55
CA ALA A 152 -33.98 44.16 -11.47
C ALA A 152 -34.04 43.60 -10.02
N PRO A 153 -32.99 43.81 -9.17
CA PRO A 153 -31.70 44.49 -9.39
C PRO A 153 -30.44 43.61 -9.13
N LYS A 154 -29.31 44.10 -9.65
CA LYS A 154 -27.97 43.51 -9.54
C LYS A 154 -27.43 43.58 -8.09
N THR A 155 -26.93 42.46 -7.59
CA THR A 155 -25.83 42.39 -6.63
C THR A 155 -24.86 41.28 -7.04
N ASP A 156 -23.58 41.57 -6.86
CA ASP A 156 -22.45 40.88 -7.46
C ASP A 156 -22.20 39.46 -6.93
N LYS A 157 -21.93 38.56 -7.90
CA LYS A 157 -21.07 37.36 -7.86
C LYS A 157 -21.19 36.45 -6.62
N THR A 158 -22.19 35.57 -6.65
CA THR A 158 -22.22 34.35 -5.83
C THR A 158 -21.48 33.19 -6.52
N GLY A 159 -20.62 32.55 -5.74
CA GLY A 159 -19.61 31.61 -6.20
C GLY A 159 -20.14 30.29 -6.77
N SER A 160 -19.55 29.87 -7.88
CA SER A 160 -19.43 28.46 -8.22
C SER A 160 -18.75 27.75 -7.05
N LYS A 161 -19.39 26.75 -6.43
CA LYS A 161 -18.78 25.89 -5.40
C LYS A 161 -17.47 25.30 -5.96
N LYS A 162 -16.32 25.90 -5.63
CA LYS A 162 -15.00 25.38 -5.99
C LYS A 162 -14.87 24.01 -5.33
N LYS A 163 -14.57 22.98 -6.13
CA LYS A 163 -14.25 21.65 -5.61
C LYS A 163 -13.01 21.79 -4.73
N PHE A 164 -13.09 21.36 -3.47
CA PHE A 164 -11.95 21.38 -2.55
C PHE A 164 -10.80 20.53 -3.13
N GLY A 165 -9.65 21.16 -3.38
CA GLY A 165 -8.49 20.53 -3.99
C GLY A 165 -7.18 20.92 -3.31
N LYS A 166 -6.07 20.71 -4.03
CA LYS A 166 -4.71 21.01 -3.56
C LYS A 166 -4.50 22.47 -3.12
N PRO A 167 -4.99 23.50 -3.85
CA PRO A 167 -4.75 24.88 -3.43
C PRO A 167 -5.57 25.25 -2.19
N GLU A 168 -6.80 24.75 -2.07
CA GLU A 168 -7.63 24.93 -0.87
C GLU A 168 -6.97 24.27 0.34
N PHE A 169 -6.44 23.05 0.18
CA PHE A 169 -5.71 22.34 1.23
C PHE A 169 -4.52 23.15 1.77
N LYS A 170 -3.70 23.75 0.88
CA LYS A 170 -2.59 24.63 1.31
C LYS A 170 -3.10 25.89 2.02
N SER A 171 -4.16 26.52 1.51
CA SER A 171 -4.71 27.75 2.10
C SER A 171 -5.21 27.56 3.53
N VAL A 172 -5.85 26.42 3.82
CA VAL A 172 -6.34 26.08 5.17
C VAL A 172 -5.17 25.90 6.14
N LEU A 173 -4.07 25.29 5.71
CA LEU A 173 -2.86 25.16 6.55
C LEU A 173 -2.24 26.53 6.88
N LEU A 174 -2.14 27.42 5.90
CA LEU A 174 -1.64 28.77 6.11
C LEU A 174 -2.54 29.57 7.08
N GLN A 175 -3.85 29.43 6.96
CA GLN A 175 -4.82 30.06 7.86
C GLN A 175 -4.66 29.59 9.31
N MET A 176 -4.24 28.34 9.51
CA MET A 176 -3.96 27.76 10.83
C MET A 176 -2.57 28.13 11.39
N GLY A 177 -1.85 29.03 10.73
CA GLY A 177 -0.54 29.51 11.20
C GLY A 177 0.63 28.59 10.87
N VAL A 178 0.47 27.66 9.93
CA VAL A 178 1.57 26.82 9.44
C VAL A 178 2.48 27.67 8.53
N LEU A 179 3.80 27.59 8.72
CA LEU A 179 4.76 28.23 7.83
C LEU A 179 4.65 27.66 6.42
N GLU A 180 4.72 28.53 5.41
CA GLU A 180 4.56 28.15 4.00
C GLU A 180 5.52 27.03 3.58
N GLN A 181 6.76 27.07 4.06
CA GLN A 181 7.75 26.03 3.81
C GLN A 181 7.29 24.64 4.30
N HIS A 182 6.80 24.55 5.54
CA HIS A 182 6.34 23.28 6.12
C HIS A 182 5.07 22.77 5.43
N ALA A 183 4.18 23.68 5.01
CA ALA A 183 3.01 23.32 4.23
C ALA A 183 3.41 22.72 2.87
N ASP A 184 4.36 23.36 2.16
CA ASP A 184 4.83 22.87 0.85
C ASP A 184 5.57 21.54 0.96
N ASP A 185 6.41 21.36 1.98
CA ASP A 185 7.12 20.11 2.19
C ASP A 185 6.16 18.97 2.58
N TRP A 186 5.14 19.24 3.40
CA TRP A 186 4.12 18.24 3.69
C TRP A 186 3.25 17.93 2.46
N MET A 187 2.93 18.92 1.62
CA MET A 187 2.27 18.68 0.34
C MET A 187 3.09 17.73 -0.55
N LYS A 188 4.42 17.89 -0.62
CA LYS A 188 5.32 16.95 -1.33
C LYS A 188 5.24 15.54 -0.76
N VAL A 189 5.29 15.39 0.56
CA VAL A 189 5.15 14.08 1.24
C VAL A 189 3.81 13.42 0.88
N ARG A 190 2.71 14.17 0.93
CA ARG A 190 1.37 13.66 0.58
C ARG A 190 1.27 13.27 -0.90
N VAL A 191 1.86 14.03 -1.82
CA VAL A 191 1.94 13.67 -3.24
C VAL A 191 2.74 12.37 -3.43
N ALA A 192 3.93 12.27 -2.81
CA ALA A 192 4.79 11.10 -2.91
C ALA A 192 4.11 9.83 -2.36
N LYS A 193 3.34 9.97 -1.28
CA LYS A 193 2.58 8.87 -0.66
C LYS A 193 1.20 8.63 -1.29
N ARG A 194 0.82 9.39 -2.33
CA ARG A 194 -0.49 9.32 -3.01
C ARG A 194 -1.69 9.51 -2.07
N ALA A 195 -1.52 10.34 -1.04
CA ALA A 195 -2.59 10.68 -0.10
C ALA A 195 -3.61 11.65 -0.72
N THR A 196 -4.86 11.57 -0.32
CA THR A 196 -5.93 12.45 -0.80
C THR A 196 -5.85 13.84 -0.12
N PHE A 197 -6.15 14.90 -0.86
CA PHE A 197 -6.20 16.29 -0.36
C PHE A 197 -7.65 16.68 -0.08
N THR A 198 -8.24 16.07 0.94
CA THR A 198 -9.64 16.30 1.34
C THR A 198 -9.72 17.06 2.66
N GLU A 199 -10.83 17.76 2.87
CA GLU A 199 -11.10 18.49 4.12
C GLU A 199 -11.09 17.55 5.34
N SER A 200 -11.62 16.33 5.20
CA SER A 200 -11.59 15.32 6.26
C SER A 200 -10.19 14.98 6.74
N ALA A 201 -9.18 15.00 5.86
CA ALA A 201 -7.80 14.72 6.24
C ALA A 201 -7.21 15.85 7.10
N ILE A 202 -7.61 17.10 6.86
CA ILE A 202 -7.23 18.24 7.71
C ILE A 202 -7.98 18.16 9.04
N ASN A 203 -9.28 17.88 9.02
CA ASN A 203 -10.07 17.76 10.26
C ASN A 203 -9.56 16.65 11.18
N LEU A 204 -9.05 15.55 10.62
CA LEU A 204 -8.39 14.50 11.40
C LEU A 204 -7.11 15.01 12.08
N LEU A 205 -6.27 15.77 11.37
CA LEU A 205 -5.09 16.42 11.94
C LEU A 205 -5.47 17.37 13.08
N ILE A 206 -6.43 18.27 12.83
CA ILE A 206 -6.90 19.25 13.81
C ILE A 206 -7.43 18.55 15.05
N ASN A 207 -8.30 17.55 14.89
CA ASN A 207 -8.89 16.82 16.02
C ASN A 207 -7.81 16.10 16.86
N GLU A 208 -6.79 15.52 16.23
CA GLU A 208 -5.67 14.90 16.97
C GLU A 208 -4.81 15.94 17.71
N CYS A 209 -4.62 17.12 17.12
CA CYS A 209 -3.94 18.25 17.75
C CYS A 209 -4.72 18.80 18.94
N GLU A 210 -6.03 19.05 18.78
CA GLU A 210 -6.91 19.55 19.84
C GLU A 210 -7.00 18.58 21.02
N LYS A 211 -7.18 17.28 20.76
CA LYS A 211 -7.24 16.25 21.81
C LYS A 211 -5.99 16.19 22.69
N ASN A 212 -4.82 16.48 22.11
CA ASN A 212 -3.54 16.37 22.81
C ASN A 212 -2.93 17.74 23.14
N ASN A 213 -3.72 18.82 22.97
CA ASN A 213 -3.30 20.21 23.17
C ASN A 213 -1.96 20.53 22.47
N PHE A 214 -1.81 20.04 21.24
CA PHE A 214 -0.61 20.12 20.43
C PHE A 214 -0.80 21.09 19.26
N SER A 215 0.23 21.86 18.93
CA SER A 215 0.15 22.86 17.85
C SER A 215 0.04 22.20 16.48
N VAL A 216 -0.92 22.67 15.66
CA VAL A 216 -1.09 22.20 14.27
C VAL A 216 0.16 22.53 13.44
N ALA A 217 0.81 23.68 13.69
CA ALA A 217 2.04 24.07 13.01
C ALA A 217 3.18 23.08 13.26
N ASP A 218 3.36 22.65 14.52
CA ASP A 218 4.36 21.65 14.88
C ASP A 218 4.03 20.27 14.33
N ALA A 219 2.75 19.90 14.28
CA ALA A 219 2.31 18.63 13.73
C ALA A 219 2.66 18.52 12.25
N VAL A 220 2.38 19.57 11.46
CA VAL A 220 2.72 19.60 10.03
C VAL A 220 4.22 19.58 9.81
N ARG A 221 4.99 20.34 10.61
CA ARG A 221 6.46 20.34 10.56
C ARG A 221 7.01 18.93 10.80
N ILE A 222 6.60 18.26 11.88
CA ILE A 222 7.05 16.89 12.20
C ILE A 222 6.65 15.91 11.09
N CYS A 223 5.45 16.06 10.52
CA CYS A 223 5.01 15.22 9.40
C CYS A 223 5.88 15.40 8.16
N ALA A 224 6.31 16.63 7.86
CA ALA A 224 7.23 16.90 6.77
C ALA A 224 8.61 16.26 7.04
N GLU A 225 9.17 16.46 8.25
CA GLU A 225 10.47 15.92 8.66
C GLU A 225 10.52 14.38 8.62
N HIS A 226 9.47 13.72 9.12
CA HIS A 226 9.41 12.26 9.23
C HIS A 226 8.75 11.59 8.01
N SER A 227 8.42 12.37 6.95
CA SER A 227 7.72 11.88 5.76
C SER A 227 6.40 11.15 6.07
N TRP A 228 5.65 11.64 7.07
CA TRP A 228 4.36 11.09 7.47
C TRP A 228 3.21 11.70 6.65
N GLN A 229 2.40 10.82 6.07
CA GLN A 229 1.21 11.20 5.29
C GLN A 229 0.02 11.67 6.14
N GLY A 230 0.10 11.52 7.45
CA GLY A 230 -0.94 11.87 8.41
C GLY A 230 -0.30 12.06 9.78
N PHE A 231 -1.10 12.39 10.78
CA PHE A 231 -0.59 12.69 12.11
C PHE A 231 -1.37 11.93 13.17
N LYS A 232 -0.63 11.41 14.15
CA LYS A 232 -1.17 10.89 15.40
C LYS A 232 -0.18 11.23 16.50
N TYR A 233 -0.65 11.83 17.60
CA TYR A 233 0.24 12.30 18.67
C TYR A 233 1.09 11.18 19.29
N SER A 234 0.55 9.95 19.38
CA SER A 234 1.28 8.78 19.87
C SER A 234 2.56 8.47 19.09
N TRP A 235 2.65 8.85 17.81
CA TRP A 235 3.85 8.64 17.01
C TRP A 235 4.99 9.56 17.46
N VAL A 236 4.68 10.80 17.83
CA VAL A 236 5.65 11.75 18.39
C VAL A 236 6.20 11.23 19.72
N GLN A 237 5.33 10.66 20.57
CA GLN A 237 5.74 10.05 21.84
C GLN A 237 6.73 8.89 21.64
N ASN A 238 6.51 8.05 20.63
CA ASN A 238 7.40 6.93 20.34
C ASN A 238 8.77 7.38 19.82
N VAL A 239 8.84 8.43 19.00
CA VAL A 239 10.10 9.01 18.55
C VAL A 239 10.91 9.54 19.74
N ASN A 240 10.25 10.22 20.70
CA ASN A 240 10.90 10.72 21.91
C ASN A 240 11.35 9.58 22.86
N ASN A 241 10.62 8.46 22.89
CA ASN A 241 10.95 7.31 23.74
C ASN A 241 12.06 6.42 23.16
N ASN A 242 12.21 6.34 21.85
CA ASN A 242 13.28 5.54 21.21
C ASN A 242 14.70 6.05 21.54
N GLY A 243 14.83 7.31 21.97
CA GLY A 243 16.08 7.85 22.51
C GLY A 243 16.41 7.39 23.94
N LYS A 244 15.45 6.83 24.69
CA LYS A 244 15.60 6.46 26.12
C LYS A 244 15.69 4.95 26.38
N THR A 245 15.16 4.10 25.49
CA THR A 245 15.06 2.63 25.71
C THR A 245 16.38 1.87 25.64
N ALA A 246 17.45 2.45 25.09
CA ALA A 246 18.76 1.78 25.00
C ALA A 246 19.44 1.60 26.37
N ILE A 247 19.09 2.38 27.40
CA ILE A 247 19.77 2.36 28.70
C ILE A 247 19.22 1.26 29.62
N THR A 248 17.91 1.02 29.63
CA THR A 248 17.26 0.08 30.57
C THR A 248 17.45 -1.40 30.20
N ALA A 249 17.59 -1.73 28.91
CA ALA A 249 17.79 -3.10 28.44
C ALA A 249 19.19 -3.66 28.78
N ASN A 250 20.21 -2.79 28.84
CA ASN A 250 21.57 -3.19 29.20
C ASN A 250 21.72 -3.43 30.71
N GLN A 251 21.07 -2.63 31.56
CA GLN A 251 21.10 -2.83 33.02
C GLN A 251 20.48 -4.17 33.43
N SER A 252 19.34 -4.54 32.83
CA SER A 252 18.63 -5.80 33.13
C SER A 252 19.31 -7.04 32.54
N ARG A 253 20.19 -6.89 31.54
CA ARG A 253 21.03 -7.98 31.03
C ARG A 253 22.24 -8.22 31.93
N GLN A 254 22.88 -7.15 32.40
CA GLN A 254 24.03 -7.25 33.30
C GLN A 254 23.65 -7.88 34.64
N GLN A 255 22.52 -7.45 35.24
CA GLN A 255 21.99 -8.04 36.47
C GLN A 255 21.79 -9.56 36.38
N ARG A 256 21.26 -10.06 35.26
CA ARG A 256 21.09 -11.52 35.05
C ARG A 256 22.42 -12.26 34.84
N ILE A 257 23.43 -11.60 34.28
CA ILE A 257 24.77 -12.19 34.13
C ILE A 257 25.44 -12.28 35.50
N ASP A 258 25.31 -11.23 36.31
CA ASP A 258 25.89 -11.16 37.64
C ASP A 258 25.24 -12.20 38.57
N GLU A 259 23.90 -12.34 38.57
CA GLU A 259 23.17 -13.38 39.32
C GLU A 259 23.61 -14.82 38.95
N VAL A 260 23.78 -15.09 37.64
CA VAL A 260 24.24 -16.41 37.17
C VAL A 260 25.69 -16.65 37.55
N SER A 261 26.52 -15.60 37.62
CA SER A 261 27.91 -15.71 38.03
C SER A 261 28.05 -16.02 39.52
N GLU A 262 27.27 -15.35 40.38
CA GLU A 262 27.22 -15.61 41.82
C GLU A 262 26.76 -17.04 42.11
N PHE A 263 25.69 -17.50 41.46
CA PHE A 263 25.20 -18.87 41.64
C PHE A 263 26.25 -19.94 41.29
N ARG A 264 27.09 -19.68 40.27
CA ARG A 264 28.18 -20.61 39.90
C ARG A 264 29.31 -20.63 40.93
N VAL A 265 29.65 -19.46 41.49
CA VAL A 265 30.67 -19.33 42.52
C VAL A 265 30.22 -20.04 43.80
N ASP A 266 28.98 -19.82 44.23
CA ASP A 266 28.41 -20.45 45.43
C ASP A 266 28.36 -21.97 45.29
N ASN A 267 27.98 -22.46 44.11
CA ASN A 267 27.96 -23.90 43.85
C ASN A 267 29.37 -24.50 43.90
N GLN A 268 30.38 -23.83 43.32
CA GLN A 268 31.78 -24.27 43.40
C GLN A 268 32.30 -24.26 44.83
N GLN A 269 32.01 -23.23 45.62
CA GLN A 269 32.40 -23.14 47.03
C GLN A 269 31.76 -24.28 47.85
N SER A 270 30.47 -24.55 47.64
CA SER A 270 29.78 -25.64 48.34
C SER A 270 30.37 -27.02 48.04
N ILE A 271 30.83 -27.24 46.80
CA ILE A 271 31.51 -28.47 46.40
C ILE A 271 32.89 -28.55 47.07
N ALA A 272 33.64 -27.45 47.09
CA ALA A 272 34.95 -27.39 47.72
C ALA A 272 34.87 -27.66 49.23
N GLU A 273 33.89 -27.08 49.93
CA GLU A 273 33.65 -27.33 51.36
C GLU A 273 33.32 -28.81 51.65
N ARG A 274 32.47 -29.42 50.83
CA ARG A 274 32.14 -30.86 50.95
C ARG A 274 33.38 -31.74 50.77
N LEU A 275 34.25 -31.40 49.82
CA LEU A 275 35.49 -32.12 49.57
C LEU A 275 36.49 -31.95 50.73
N GLN A 276 36.64 -30.74 51.26
CA GLN A 276 37.49 -30.49 52.43
C GLN A 276 37.02 -31.27 53.67
N LYS A 277 35.71 -31.35 53.89
CA LYS A 277 35.12 -32.12 55.01
C LYS A 277 35.37 -33.63 54.89
N HIS A 278 35.43 -34.16 53.67
CA HIS A 278 35.78 -35.57 53.45
C HIS A 278 37.26 -35.85 53.69
N ILE A 279 38.14 -34.90 53.35
CA ILE A 279 39.59 -35.03 53.53
C ILE A 279 39.98 -34.92 55.02
N SER A 280 39.35 -34.00 55.77
CA SER A 280 39.63 -33.82 57.20
C SER A 280 38.98 -34.86 58.12
N GLY A 281 38.00 -35.62 57.63
CA GLY A 281 37.35 -36.72 58.38
C GLY A 281 38.01 -38.10 58.23
N SER A 282 39.14 -38.21 57.52
CA SER A 282 39.88 -39.47 57.29
C SER A 282 41.26 -39.52 57.98
N GLN A 283 41.49 -38.72 59.03
CA GLN A 283 42.62 -38.86 59.95
C GLN A 283 42.17 -39.17 61.37
#